data_AF-A0A9D6L2A2-F1
#
_entry.id   AF-A0A9D6L2A2-F1
#
_cell.length_a   1.000
_cell.length_b   1.000
_cell.length_c   1.000
_cell.angle_alpha   90.00
_cell.angle_beta   90.00
_cell.angle_gamma   90.00
#
_symmetry.space_group_name_H-M   'P 1'
#
loop_
_entity.id
_entity.type
_entity.pdbx_description
1 polymer ?
#
loop_
_entity_poly.entity_id
_entity_poly.type
_entity_poly.pdbx_seq_one_letter_code
_entity_poly.pdbx_strand_id
1 'polypeptide(L)'
;MTGGRNIFSVAVKSVGFAWRTNKGLFLLLILLNIFQGSIVYLQFTSFSAIVDEIILIKQGASNMDGLIRSSIILGLAFLVPTMVSNVVNYFRSKFRLELDMQLDLHKIDKQSELDVGVIESNSYQTLL
;
A
#
# COMPACT_ATOMS: atom_id res chain seq x y z
N MET A 1 -13.87 -30.44 -13.05
CA MET A 1 -14.45 -29.54 -12.03
C MET A 1 -13.36 -28.63 -11.53
N THR A 2 -13.36 -27.39 -12.00
CA THR A 2 -12.37 -26.34 -11.73
C THR A 2 -12.52 -25.85 -10.30
N GLY A 3 -11.71 -26.40 -9.39
CA GLY A 3 -11.65 -25.96 -7.99
C GLY A 3 -11.29 -24.48 -7.94
N GLY A 4 -12.22 -23.66 -7.43
CA GLY A 4 -12.02 -22.23 -7.23
C GLY A 4 -10.75 -22.01 -6.41
N ARG A 5 -9.71 -21.45 -7.04
CA ARG A 5 -8.51 -21.02 -6.33
C ARG A 5 -8.96 -20.04 -5.25
N ASN A 6 -8.82 -20.44 -4.00
CA ASN A 6 -9.21 -19.65 -2.85
C ASN A 6 -8.48 -18.30 -2.90
N ILE A 7 -9.22 -17.19 -2.89
CA ILE A 7 -8.70 -15.82 -3.02
C ILE A 7 -7.62 -15.54 -1.95
N PHE A 8 -7.80 -16.12 -0.76
CA PHE A 8 -6.82 -16.05 0.33
C PHE A 8 -5.48 -16.73 -0.01
N SER A 9 -5.50 -17.85 -0.73
CA SER A 9 -4.27 -18.53 -1.15
C SER A 9 -3.48 -17.70 -2.15
N VAL A 10 -4.18 -17.01 -3.06
CA VAL A 10 -3.54 -16.09 -4.02
C VAL A 10 -2.96 -14.89 -3.28
N ALA A 11 -3.72 -14.28 -2.37
CA ALA A 11 -3.26 -13.13 -1.58
C ALA A 11 -1.99 -13.45 -0.76
N VAL A 12 -1.95 -14.60 -0.06
CA VAL A 12 -0.77 -15.00 0.73
C VAL A 12 0.45 -15.21 -0.16
N LYS A 13 0.29 -15.82 -1.34
CA LYS A 13 1.39 -15.98 -2.30
C LYS A 13 1.89 -14.63 -2.83
N SER A 14 0.98 -13.71 -3.14
CA SER A 14 1.33 -12.36 -3.60
C SER A 14 2.07 -11.57 -2.52
N VAL A 15 1.64 -11.66 -1.25
CA VAL A 15 2.36 -11.04 -0.13
C VAL A 15 3.73 -11.67 0.06
N GLY A 16 3.83 -13.00 -0.03
CA GLY A 16 5.11 -13.71 0.05
C GLY A 16 6.07 -13.34 -1.08
N PHE A 17 5.56 -13.14 -2.29
CA PHE A 17 6.33 -12.65 -3.43
C PHE A 17 6.82 -11.21 -3.18
N ALA A 18 5.91 -10.31 -2.81
CA ALA A 18 6.21 -8.92 -2.46
C ALA A 18 7.29 -8.79 -1.36
N TRP A 19 7.22 -9.66 -0.35
CA TRP A 19 8.22 -9.75 0.72
C TRP A 19 9.59 -10.21 0.21
N ARG A 20 9.63 -11.12 -0.77
CA ARG A 20 10.90 -11.62 -1.32
C ARG A 20 11.55 -10.63 -2.27
N THR A 21 10.76 -9.84 -2.99
CA THR A 21 11.24 -8.83 -3.94
C THR A 21 12.03 -7.73 -3.25
N ASN A 22 11.37 -6.98 -2.36
CA ASN A 22 12.02 -5.89 -1.64
C ASN A 22 11.34 -5.64 -0.29
N LYS A 23 11.89 -6.25 0.77
CA LYS A 23 11.39 -6.13 2.15
C LYS A 23 11.37 -4.69 2.64
N GLY A 24 12.39 -3.91 2.27
CA GLY A 24 12.54 -2.53 2.72
C GLY A 24 11.43 -1.64 2.17
N LEU A 25 11.21 -1.68 0.86
CA LEU A 25 10.13 -0.93 0.21
C LEU A 25 8.75 -1.41 0.64
N PHE A 26 8.56 -2.73 0.81
CA PHE A 26 7.29 -3.28 1.26
C PHE A 26 6.93 -2.82 2.67
N LEU A 27 7.86 -2.89 3.63
CA LEU A 27 7.66 -2.40 4.99
C LEU A 27 7.46 -0.90 5.03
N LEU A 28 8.26 -0.13 4.27
CA LEU A 28 8.09 1.31 4.15
C LEU A 28 6.68 1.68 3.66
N LEU A 29 6.18 0.98 2.64
CA LEU A 29 4.84 1.20 2.13
C LEU A 29 3.77 0.87 3.17
N ILE A 30 3.91 -0.23 3.92
CA ILE A 30 2.98 -0.55 5.02
C ILE A 30 2.95 0.59 6.05
N LEU A 31 4.13 1.04 6.51
CA LEU A 31 4.24 2.13 7.48
C LEU A 31 3.62 3.43 6.96
N LEU A 32 3.89 3.80 5.71
CA LEU A 32 3.34 4.99 5.09
C LEU A 32 1.80 4.93 4.95
N ASN A 33 1.23 3.77 4.62
CA ASN A 33 -0.22 3.60 4.54
C ASN A 33 -0.87 3.66 5.94
N ILE A 34 -0.25 3.05 6.95
CA ILE A 34 -0.73 3.16 8.35
C ILE A 34 -0.68 4.61 8.80
N PHE A 35 0.42 5.33 8.51
CA PHE A 35 0.56 6.73 8.83
C PHE A 35 -0.51 7.60 8.15
N GLN A 36 -0.79 7.37 6.86
CA GLN A 36 -1.90 8.06 6.18
C GLN A 36 -3.25 7.79 6.85
N GLY A 37 -3.53 6.54 7.25
CA GLY A 37 -4.74 6.20 8.00
C GLY A 37 -4.84 6.94 9.34
N SER A 38 -3.72 7.08 10.06
CA SER A 38 -3.68 7.80 11.33
C SER A 38 -4.00 9.30 11.19
N ILE A 39 -3.60 9.93 10.08
CA ILE A 39 -3.92 11.34 9.83
C ILE A 39 -5.42 11.52 9.57
N VAL A 40 -6.05 10.59 8.86
CA VAL A 40 -7.53 10.62 8.67
C VAL A 40 -8.24 10.53 10.01
N TYR A 41 -7.74 9.70 10.93
CA TYR A 41 -8.30 9.64 12.29
C TYR A 41 -8.18 11.00 13.01
N LEU A 42 -7.02 11.67 12.91
CA LEU A 42 -6.83 13.02 13.45
C LEU A 42 -7.80 14.06 12.86
N GLN A 43 -8.12 13.97 11.57
CA GLN A 43 -9.11 14.85 10.94
C GLN A 43 -10.49 14.67 11.57
N PHE A 44 -10.93 13.43 11.79
CA PHE A 44 -12.22 13.15 12.42
C PHE A 44 -12.27 13.62 13.88
N THR A 45 -11.21 13.37 14.65
CA THR A 45 -11.11 13.85 16.04
C THR A 45 -11.15 15.38 16.10
N SER A 46 -10.41 16.05 15.21
CA SER A 46 -10.38 17.51 15.15
C SER A 46 -11.73 18.10 14.74
N PHE A 47 -12.44 17.44 13.82
CA PHE A 47 -13.80 17.83 13.44
C PHE A 47 -14.78 17.70 14.62
N SER A 48 -14.73 16.60 15.36
CA SER A 48 -15.54 16.42 16.57
C SER A 48 -15.26 17.52 17.59
N ALA A 49 -13.98 17.82 17.84
CA ALA A 49 -13.59 18.87 18.78
C ALA A 49 -14.11 20.26 18.36
N ILE A 50 -14.12 20.57 17.06
CA ILE A 50 -14.73 21.81 16.55
C ILE A 50 -16.23 21.86 16.84
N VAL A 51 -16.96 20.76 16.61
CA VAL A 51 -18.40 20.69 16.89
C VAL A 51 -18.68 20.87 18.39
N ASP A 52 -17.91 20.21 19.25
CA ASP A 52 -18.03 20.33 20.70
C ASP A 52 -17.78 21.77 21.16
N GLU A 53 -16.75 22.41 20.61
CA GLU A 53 -16.41 23.79 20.95
C GLU A 53 -17.50 24.79 20.50
N ILE A 54 -18.12 24.57 19.34
CA ILE A 54 -19.27 25.36 18.87
C ILE A 54 -20.45 25.22 19.84
N ILE A 55 -20.71 24.01 20.35
CA ILE A 55 -21.79 23.76 21.31
C ILE A 55 -21.50 24.49 22.63
N LEU A 56 -20.27 24.42 23.14
CA LEU A 56 -19.86 25.08 24.38
C LEU A 56 -19.91 26.61 24.27
N ILE A 57 -19.45 27.17 23.15
CA ILE A 57 -19.56 28.61 22.88
C ILE A 57 -21.03 29.03 22.84
N LYS A 58 -21.90 28.24 22.19
CA LYS A 58 -23.35 28.50 22.17
C LYS A 58 -23.99 28.46 23.56
N GLN A 59 -23.44 27.66 24.47
CA GLN A 59 -23.88 27.58 25.87
C GLN A 59 -23.25 28.65 26.78
N GLY A 60 -22.34 29.49 26.25
CA GLY A 60 -21.63 30.51 27.01
C GLY A 60 -20.54 29.98 27.94
N ALA A 61 -20.15 28.71 27.76
CA ALA A 61 -19.19 28.01 28.62
C ALA A 61 -17.75 27.99 28.08
N SER A 62 -17.54 28.42 26.83
CA SER A 62 -16.20 28.47 26.20
C SER A 62 -15.97 29.71 25.33
N ASN A 63 -14.71 29.92 24.95
CA ASN A 63 -14.19 31.05 24.20
C ASN A 63 -13.78 30.63 22.76
N MET A 64 -13.71 31.59 21.84
CA MET A 64 -13.32 31.33 20.44
C MET A 64 -11.92 30.76 20.24
N ASP A 65 -11.03 30.85 21.23
CA ASP A 65 -9.63 30.43 21.09
C ASP A 65 -9.48 28.91 20.88
N GLY A 66 -10.31 28.11 21.56
CA GLY A 66 -10.38 26.65 21.37
C GLY A 66 -10.85 26.26 19.96
N LEU A 67 -11.77 27.05 19.40
CA LEU A 67 -12.33 26.85 18.07
C LEU A 67 -11.28 27.17 16.99
N ILE A 68 -10.55 28.28 17.15
CA ILE A 68 -9.48 28.69 16.24
C ILE A 68 -8.38 27.63 16.22
N ARG A 69 -7.93 27.17 17.39
CA ARG A 69 -6.87 26.15 17.48
C ARG A 69 -7.29 24.84 16.82
N SER A 70 -8.51 24.36 17.08
CA SER A 70 -9.03 23.13 16.48
C SER A 70 -9.20 23.25 14.96
N SER A 71 -9.59 24.43 14.47
CA SER A 71 -9.69 24.73 13.03
C SER A 71 -8.32 24.76 12.34
N ILE A 72 -7.29 25.32 12.98
CA ILE A 72 -5.90 25.29 12.46
C ILE A 72 -5.39 23.85 12.39
N ILE A 73 -5.60 23.07 13.45
CA ILE A 73 -5.19 21.65 13.48
C ILE A 73 -5.89 20.88 12.36
N LEU A 74 -7.18 21.10 12.14
CA LEU A 74 -7.93 20.47 11.06
C LEU A 74 -7.38 20.89 9.68
N GLY A 75 -7.11 22.17 9.46
CA GLY A 75 -6.54 22.67 8.21
C GLY A 75 -5.17 22.05 7.90
N LEU A 76 -4.29 21.96 8.90
CA LEU A 76 -3.01 21.27 8.76
C LEU A 76 -3.18 19.76 8.53
N ALA A 77 -4.14 19.13 9.20
CA ALA A 77 -4.45 17.72 9.03
C ALA A 77 -4.94 17.38 7.60
N PHE A 78 -5.47 18.34 6.83
CA PHE A 78 -5.78 18.15 5.41
C PHE A 78 -4.57 18.35 4.48
N LEU A 79 -3.56 19.11 4.89
CA LEU A 79 -2.38 19.42 4.08
C LEU A 79 -1.29 18.33 4.19
N VAL A 80 -1.14 17.71 5.36
CA VAL A 80 -0.15 16.63 5.56
C VAL A 80 -0.41 15.41 4.65
N PRO A 81 -1.66 14.89 4.50
CA PRO A 81 -1.93 13.75 3.64
C PRO A 81 -1.60 13.98 2.17
N THR A 82 -1.80 15.19 1.65
CA THR A 82 -1.51 15.49 0.24
C THR A 82 -0.01 15.48 -0.02
N MET A 83 0.79 16.06 0.88
CA MET A 83 2.25 15.99 0.82
C MET A 83 2.76 14.54 0.95
N VAL A 84 2.25 13.81 1.95
CA VAL A 84 2.62 12.41 2.19
C VAL A 84 2.20 11.52 1.02
N SER A 85 1.05 11.79 0.39
CA SER A 85 0.55 11.04 -0.76
C SER A 85 1.53 11.05 -1.94
N ASN A 86 2.18 12.19 -2.21
CA ASN A 86 3.22 12.26 -3.25
C ASN A 86 4.39 11.31 -2.94
N VAL A 87 4.83 11.27 -1.68
CA VAL A 87 5.90 10.37 -1.23
C VAL A 87 5.47 8.90 -1.34
N VAL A 88 4.25 8.56 -0.88
CA VAL A 88 3.71 7.20 -1.00
C VAL A 88 3.61 6.78 -2.46
N ASN A 89 3.12 7.65 -3.35
CA ASN A 89 2.97 7.37 -4.77
C ASN A 89 4.32 7.10 -5.43
N TYR A 90 5.35 7.88 -5.09
CA TYR A 90 6.72 7.65 -5.57
C TYR A 90 7.23 6.26 -5.19
N PHE A 91 7.20 5.92 -3.89
CA PHE A 91 7.67 4.62 -3.42
C PHE A 91 6.81 3.45 -3.93
N ARG A 92 5.50 3.66 -4.10
CA ARG A 92 4.59 2.66 -4.66
C ARG A 92 4.92 2.39 -6.12
N SER A 93 5.18 3.43 -6.91
CA SER A 93 5.59 3.29 -8.31
C SER A 93 6.91 2.52 -8.42
N LYS A 94 7.90 2.88 -7.61
CA LYS A 94 9.20 2.18 -7.56
C LYS A 94 9.03 0.70 -7.20
N PHE A 95 8.27 0.40 -6.15
CA PHE A 95 8.02 -0.98 -5.72
C PHE A 95 7.31 -1.81 -6.79
N ARG A 96 6.35 -1.20 -7.50
CA ARG A 96 5.66 -1.86 -8.61
C ARG A 96 6.60 -2.22 -9.76
N LEU A 97 7.51 -1.31 -10.13
CA LEU A 97 8.50 -1.59 -11.17
C LEU A 97 9.42 -2.76 -10.80
N GLU A 98 9.85 -2.83 -9.53
CA GLU A 98 10.66 -3.95 -9.05
C GLU A 98 9.88 -5.28 -9.07
N LEU A 99 8.60 -5.25 -8.69
CA LEU A 99 7.73 -6.43 -8.76
C LEU A 99 7.52 -6.92 -10.19
N ASP A 100 7.21 -6.01 -11.11
CA ASP A 100 6.94 -6.33 -12.52
C ASP A 100 8.21 -6.93 -13.15
N MET A 101 9.38 -6.32 -12.90
CA MET A 101 10.68 -6.83 -13.37
C MET A 101 10.97 -8.24 -12.84
N GLN A 102 10.79 -8.47 -11.53
CA GLN A 102 11.11 -9.76 -10.92
C GLN A 102 10.15 -10.86 -11.38
N LEU A 103 8.90 -10.49 -11.66
CA LEU A 103 7.89 -11.39 -12.19
C LEU A 103 8.17 -11.75 -13.66
N ASP A 104 8.66 -10.81 -14.46
CA ASP A 104 9.06 -11.08 -15.84
C ASP A 104 10.33 -11.93 -15.91
N LEU A 105 11.33 -11.68 -15.06
CA LEU A 105 12.49 -12.59 -14.91
C LEU A 105 12.05 -14.01 -14.53
N HIS A 106 11.13 -14.14 -13.57
CA HIS A 106 10.63 -15.45 -13.16
C HIS A 106 9.89 -16.19 -14.30
N LYS A 107 9.18 -15.48 -15.17
CA LYS A 107 8.57 -16.07 -16.37
C LYS A 107 9.62 -16.50 -17.39
N ILE A 108 10.64 -15.68 -17.62
CA ILE A 108 11.74 -16.00 -18.55
C ILE A 108 12.46 -17.27 -18.10
N ASP A 109 12.83 -17.37 -16.82
CA ASP A 109 13.50 -18.56 -16.28
C ASP A 109 12.64 -19.82 -16.47
N LYS A 110 11.34 -19.73 -16.17
CA LYS A 110 10.40 -20.85 -16.35
C LYS A 110 10.22 -21.24 -17.82
N GLN A 111 10.20 -20.28 -18.72
CA GLN A 111 10.14 -20.54 -20.15
C GLN A 111 11.45 -21.17 -20.66
N SER A 112 12.59 -20.69 -20.18
CA SER A 112 13.89 -21.26 -20.52
C SER A 112 14.06 -22.69 -19.99
N GLU A 113 13.57 -23.01 -18.80
CA GLU A 113 13.56 -24.38 -18.26
C GLU A 113 12.71 -25.32 -19.13
N LEU A 114 11.56 -24.84 -19.61
CA LEU A 114 10.70 -25.60 -20.52
C LEU A 114 11.37 -25.84 -21.87
N ASP A 115 12.00 -24.81 -22.44
CA ASP A 115 12.71 -24.93 -23.72
C ASP A 115 13.91 -25.87 -23.62
N VAL A 116 14.69 -25.82 -22.53
CA VAL A 116 15.79 -26.78 -22.28
C VAL A 116 15.26 -28.20 -22.14
N GLY A 117 14.16 -28.40 -21.40
CA GLY A 117 13.52 -29.72 -21.29
C GLY A 117 12.99 -30.26 -22.63
N VAL A 118 12.52 -29.39 -23.51
CA VAL A 118 12.08 -29.75 -24.88
C VAL A 118 13.28 -30.08 -25.79
N ILE A 119 14.38 -29.33 -25.68
CA ILE A 119 15.62 -29.59 -26.43
C ILE A 119 16.22 -30.93 -26.00
N GLU A 120 16.31 -31.20 -24.70
CA GLU A 120 16.78 -32.49 -24.17
C GLU A 120 15.88 -33.64 -24.66
N SER A 121 14.56 -33.51 -24.54
CA SER A 121 13.58 -34.47 -25.08
C SER A 121 13.79 -34.77 -26.56
N ASN A 122 13.95 -33.74 -27.41
CA ASN A 122 14.18 -33.92 -28.84
C ASN A 122 15.55 -34.56 -29.12
N SER A 123 16.59 -34.22 -28.36
CA SER A 123 17.91 -34.84 -28.51
C SER A 123 17.90 -36.33 -28.20
N TYR A 124 17.10 -36.79 -27.23
CA TYR A 124 16.90 -38.22 -26.96
C TYR A 124 16.02 -38.94 -28.00
N GLN A 125 15.06 -38.24 -28.63
CA GLN A 125 14.24 -38.83 -29.70
C GLN A 125 14.95 -38.92 -31.06
N THR A 126 15.95 -38.08 -31.31
CA THR A 126 16.69 -38.09 -32.59
C THR A 126 17.87 -39.08 -32.58
N LEU A 127 18.19 -39.65 -31.40
CA LEU A 127 19.28 -40.63 -31.19
C LEU A 127 18.78 -42.09 -31.09
N LEU A 128 17.50 -42.34 -31.32
CA LEU A 128 16.87 -43.67 -31.43
C LEU A 128 16.39 -43.90 -32.87
#